data_AF-A0A958TK03-F1
#
_entry.id   AF-A0A958TK03-F1
#
_cell.length_a   1.000
_cell.length_b   1.000
_cell.length_c   1.000
_cell.angle_alpha   90.00
_cell.angle_beta   90.00
_cell.angle_gamma   90.00
#
_symmetry.space_group_name_H-M   'P 1'
#
loop_
_entity.id
_entity.type
_entity.pdbx_description
1 polymer ?
#
loop_
_entity_poly.entity_id
_entity_poly.type
_entity_poly.pdbx_seq_one_letter_code
_entity_poly.pdbx_strand_id
1 'polypeptide(L)'
;MQLYSQNKITIYNSLSGEKETFKPIHEGYVGMYVCGPTVYSNVHLGNVRTFMSFDMIFRYFKHLGYKVRFVRNITDAGHLENDADVGEDRIAKKARLEEIEPMEVVQR
;
A
#
# COMPACT_ATOMS: atom_id res chain seq x y z
N MET A 1 16.51 -12.19 -21.95
CA MET A 1 16.15 -13.37 -21.14
C MET A 1 15.49 -12.87 -19.86
N GLN A 2 14.37 -13.42 -19.43
CA GLN A 2 13.70 -12.98 -18.19
C GLN A 2 14.55 -13.42 -17.00
N LEU A 3 15.07 -12.45 -16.22
CA LEU A 3 16.04 -12.71 -15.16
C LEU A 3 15.45 -13.46 -13.97
N TYR A 4 14.12 -13.43 -13.81
CA TYR A 4 13.43 -14.11 -12.73
C TYR A 4 13.53 -15.65 -12.78
N SER A 5 13.83 -16.24 -13.94
CA SER A 5 14.01 -17.70 -14.05
C SER A 5 15.35 -18.17 -13.46
N GLN A 6 16.33 -17.26 -13.39
CA GLN A 6 17.68 -17.53 -12.88
C GLN A 6 17.87 -17.02 -11.45
N ASN A 7 17.15 -15.96 -11.07
CA ASN A 7 17.26 -15.33 -9.76
C ASN A 7 16.10 -15.75 -8.86
N LYS A 8 16.38 -16.61 -7.87
CA LYS A 8 15.40 -16.98 -6.84
C LYS A 8 15.20 -15.83 -5.86
N ILE A 9 13.96 -15.37 -5.72
CA ILE A 9 13.58 -14.36 -4.73
C ILE A 9 13.07 -15.06 -3.47
N THR A 10 13.49 -14.58 -2.31
CA THR A 10 12.88 -14.92 -1.03
C THR A 10 12.24 -13.69 -0.41
N ILE A 11 11.06 -13.86 0.18
CA ILE A 11 10.29 -12.77 0.81
C ILE A 11 9.91 -13.21 2.21
N TYR A 12 10.03 -12.31 3.17
CA TYR A 12 9.53 -12.54 4.52
C TYR A 12 8.00 -12.52 4.50
N ASN A 13 7.37 -13.62 4.90
CA ASN A 13 5.93 -13.78 4.93
C ASN A 13 5.42 -13.60 6.37
N SER A 14 4.67 -12.54 6.62
CA SER A 14 4.12 -12.27 7.96
C SER A 14 3.14 -13.34 8.46
N LEU A 15 2.52 -14.14 7.57
CA LEU A 15 1.59 -15.21 7.98
C LEU A 15 2.33 -16.40 8.63
N SER A 16 3.52 -16.73 8.13
CA SER A 16 4.35 -17.81 8.68
C SER A 16 5.42 -17.30 9.64
N GLY A 17 5.79 -16.02 9.55
CA GLY A 17 6.88 -15.42 10.30
C GLY A 17 8.28 -15.76 9.78
N GLU A 18 8.39 -16.32 8.56
CA GLU A 18 9.64 -16.81 7.98
C GLU A 18 9.90 -16.29 6.57
N LYS A 19 11.12 -16.50 6.05
CA LYS A 19 11.46 -16.19 4.65
C LYS A 19 11.08 -17.37 3.75
N GLU A 20 10.18 -17.13 2.81
CA GLU A 20 9.71 -18.13 1.86
C GLU A 20 10.20 -17.82 0.45
N THR A 21 10.35 -18.87 -0.37
CA THR A 21 10.64 -18.68 -1.80
C THR A 21 9.41 -18.09 -2.48
N PHE A 22 9.56 -16.92 -3.10
CA PHE A 22 8.49 -16.30 -3.86
C PHE A 22 8.17 -17.14 -5.10
N LYS A 23 6.90 -17.53 -5.23
CA LYS A 23 6.35 -18.20 -6.41
C LYS A 23 5.13 -17.42 -6.87
N PRO A 24 5.13 -16.86 -8.10
CA PRO A 24 3.96 -16.15 -8.60
C PRO A 24 2.81 -17.13 -8.85
N ILE A 25 1.57 -16.64 -8.74
CA ILE A 25 0.36 -17.43 -9.05
C ILE A 25 0.32 -17.78 -10.54
N HIS A 26 0.71 -16.84 -11.40
CA HIS A 26 0.86 -17.03 -12.84
C HIS A 26 2.29 -16.72 -13.26
N GLU A 27 2.94 -17.63 -13.97
CA GLU A 27 4.34 -17.49 -14.35
C GLU A 27 4.61 -16.19 -15.12
N GLY A 28 5.62 -15.43 -14.68
CA GLY A 28 5.99 -14.14 -15.27
C GLY A 28 5.10 -12.97 -14.88
N TYR A 29 4.03 -13.17 -14.10
CA TYR A 29 3.12 -12.12 -13.65
C TYR A 29 3.12 -11.97 -12.13
N VAL A 30 3.11 -10.72 -11.67
CA VAL A 30 3.01 -10.40 -10.24
C VAL A 30 1.87 -9.42 -10.02
N GLY A 31 0.90 -9.79 -9.18
CA GLY A 31 -0.07 -8.87 -8.62
C GLY A 31 0.43 -8.38 -7.26
N MET A 32 0.53 -7.07 -7.07
CA MET A 32 0.98 -6.47 -5.82
C MET A 32 -0.02 -5.41 -5.38
N TYR A 33 -0.59 -5.58 -4.19
CA TYR A 33 -1.44 -4.60 -3.54
C TYR A 33 -0.72 -4.05 -2.31
N VAL A 34 -0.73 -2.73 -2.15
CA VAL A 34 -0.19 -2.05 -0.97
C VAL A 34 -1.24 -1.03 -0.51
N CYS A 35 -1.54 -1.01 0.79
CA CYS A 35 -2.45 -0.02 1.35
C CYS A 35 -1.91 1.40 1.13
N GLY A 36 -2.76 2.29 0.63
CA GLY A 36 -2.44 3.70 0.47
C GLY A 36 -2.80 4.55 1.69
N PRO A 37 -2.72 5.89 1.54
CA PRO A 37 -2.98 6.81 2.63
C PRO A 37 -4.49 6.98 2.87
N THR A 38 -4.84 7.30 4.12
CA THR A 38 -6.11 7.96 4.45
C THR A 38 -5.91 9.46 4.33
N VAL A 39 -6.60 10.10 3.39
CA VAL A 39 -6.32 11.49 2.97
C VAL A 39 -7.02 12.53 3.84
N TYR A 40 -7.01 12.33 5.16
CA TYR A 40 -7.45 13.35 6.11
C TYR A 40 -6.31 14.28 6.51
N SER A 41 -5.03 13.97 6.24
CA SER A 41 -3.93 14.88 6.61
C SER A 41 -2.72 14.67 5.71
N ASN A 42 -1.75 15.59 5.82
CA ASN A 42 -0.52 15.51 5.05
C ASN A 42 0.22 14.20 5.32
N VAL A 43 0.76 13.61 4.25
CA VAL A 43 1.56 12.39 4.32
C VAL A 43 2.82 12.65 5.16
N HIS A 44 2.97 11.94 6.28
CA HIS A 44 4.17 12.03 7.11
C HIS A 44 5.30 11.09 6.64
N LEU A 45 6.52 11.32 7.14
CA LEU A 45 7.72 10.58 6.73
C LEU A 45 7.59 9.05 6.90
N GLY A 46 6.90 8.59 7.94
CA GLY A 46 6.59 7.17 8.13
C GLY A 46 5.84 6.53 6.95
N ASN A 47 4.87 7.24 6.36
CA ASN A 47 4.14 6.77 5.19
C ASN A 47 5.05 6.76 3.95
N VAL A 48 5.85 7.81 3.77
CA VAL A 48 6.81 7.92 2.66
C VAL A 48 7.80 6.76 2.69
N ARG A 49 8.33 6.41 3.87
CA ARG A 49 9.22 5.25 4.04
C ARG A 49 8.59 3.98 3.47
N THR A 50 7.35 3.68 3.86
CA THR A 50 6.61 2.50 3.38
C THR A 50 6.41 2.57 1.87
N PHE A 51 5.97 3.70 1.33
CA PHE A 51 5.75 3.86 -0.11
C PHE A 51 7.06 3.71 -0.91
N MET A 52 8.18 4.22 -0.40
CA MET A 52 9.49 4.06 -1.02
C MET A 52 9.99 2.62 -0.97
N SER A 53 9.78 1.91 0.16
CA SER A 53 10.15 0.49 0.26
C SER A 53 9.39 -0.36 -0.76
N PHE A 54 8.08 -0.15 -0.92
CA PHE A 54 7.30 -0.89 -1.91
C PHE A 54 7.55 -0.44 -3.35
N ASP A 55 7.91 0.82 -3.58
CA ASP A 55 8.38 1.28 -4.90
C ASP A 55 9.70 0.58 -5.29
N MET A 56 10.63 0.41 -4.35
CA MET A 56 11.86 -0.36 -4.60
C MET A 56 11.52 -1.82 -4.95
N ILE A 57 10.62 -2.46 -4.21
CA ILE A 57 10.17 -3.84 -4.48
C ILE A 57 9.56 -3.94 -5.88
N PHE A 58 8.66 -3.03 -6.24
CA PHE A 58 8.05 -2.95 -7.57
C PHE A 58 9.11 -2.83 -8.68
N ARG A 59 10.06 -1.90 -8.52
CA ARG A 59 11.15 -1.68 -9.47
C ARG A 59 12.04 -2.91 -9.59
N TYR A 60 12.32 -3.59 -8.49
CA TYR A 60 13.13 -4.80 -8.49
C TYR A 60 12.44 -5.95 -9.23
N PHE A 61 11.15 -6.19 -9.00
CA PHE A 61 10.40 -7.17 -9.79
C PHE A 61 10.37 -6.85 -11.28
N LYS A 62 10.20 -5.57 -11.65
CA LYS A 62 10.30 -5.13 -13.04
C LYS A 62 11.69 -5.35 -13.63
N HIS A 63 12.74 -5.03 -12.88
CA HIS A 63 14.12 -5.27 -13.28
C HIS A 63 14.37 -6.76 -13.57
N LEU A 64 13.80 -7.66 -12.76
CA LEU A 64 13.87 -9.10 -12.97
C LEU A 64 13.06 -9.61 -14.17
N GLY A 65 12.28 -8.74 -14.82
CA GLY A 65 11.52 -9.06 -16.04
C GLY A 65 10.10 -9.57 -15.79
N TYR A 66 9.57 -9.44 -14.58
CA TYR A 66 8.16 -9.72 -14.31
C TYR A 66 7.24 -8.64 -14.90
N LYS A 67 6.06 -9.05 -15.35
CA LYS A 67 4.94 -8.13 -15.64
C LYS A 67 4.16 -7.90 -14.35
N VAL A 68 4.41 -6.74 -13.73
CA VAL A 68 3.84 -6.40 -12.42
C VAL A 68 2.61 -5.50 -12.57
N ARG A 69 1.47 -5.91 -12.00
CA ARG A 69 0.32 -5.04 -11.74
C ARG A 69 0.42 -4.55 -10.30
N PHE A 70 0.80 -3.30 -10.13
CA PHE A 70 0.89 -2.65 -8.83
C PHE A 70 -0.36 -1.79 -8.59
N VAL A 71 -1.12 -2.13 -7.54
CA VAL A 71 -2.34 -1.43 -7.13
C VAL A 71 -2.11 -0.82 -5.75
N ARG A 72 -2.50 0.44 -5.58
CA ARG A 72 -2.52 1.14 -4.30
C ARG A 72 -3.81 1.94 -4.22
N ASN A 73 -4.57 1.75 -3.15
CA ASN A 73 -5.83 2.47 -2.95
C ASN A 73 -5.57 3.90 -2.42
N ILE A 74 -6.64 4.68 -2.35
CA ILE A 74 -6.73 5.88 -1.52
C ILE A 74 -7.92 5.62 -0.60
N THR A 75 -7.78 5.92 0.69
CA THR A 75 -8.91 5.85 1.63
C THR A 75 -9.48 7.25 1.76
N ASP A 76 -10.53 7.51 0.99
CA ASP A 76 -11.28 8.77 0.88
C ASP A 76 -12.59 8.78 1.67
N ALA A 77 -12.96 7.65 2.27
CA ALA A 77 -14.08 7.52 3.20
C ALA A 77 -13.77 6.51 4.32
N GLY A 78 -14.27 6.75 5.54
CA GLY A 78 -14.12 5.84 6.67
C GLY A 78 -12.77 5.95 7.37
N HIS A 79 -12.26 4.81 7.88
CA HIS A 79 -11.06 4.69 8.73
C HIS A 79 -11.28 5.19 10.17
N LEU A 80 -12.05 4.41 10.93
CA LEU A 80 -12.42 4.68 12.33
C LEU A 80 -11.18 4.65 13.24
N GLU A 81 -11.17 5.46 14.30
CA GLU A 81 -10.04 5.54 15.24
C GLU A 81 -9.84 4.26 16.09
N ASN A 82 -10.70 3.23 16.00
CA ASN A 82 -10.59 1.96 16.73
C ASN A 82 -11.09 0.73 15.92
N ASP A 83 -10.49 -0.44 16.17
CA ASP A 83 -10.87 -1.76 15.62
C ASP A 83 -12.29 -2.23 16.01
N ALA A 84 -13.00 -1.47 16.85
CA ALA A 84 -14.29 -1.83 17.43
C ALA A 84 -15.50 -1.18 16.72
N ASP A 85 -15.32 -0.57 15.55
CA ASP A 85 -16.35 0.17 14.79
C ASP A 85 -17.07 1.30 15.55
N VAL A 86 -16.59 1.64 16.75
CA VAL A 86 -17.06 2.76 17.57
C VAL A 86 -15.96 3.83 17.58
N GLY A 87 -15.96 4.68 16.56
CA GLY A 87 -15.00 5.77 16.42
C GLY A 87 -15.54 6.85 15.49
N GLU A 88 -15.08 8.08 15.65
CA GLU A 88 -15.41 9.16 14.71
C GLU A 88 -14.52 9.02 13.47
N ASP A 89 -15.10 9.17 12.28
CA ASP A 89 -14.36 9.16 11.01
C ASP A 89 -13.34 10.31 11.02
N ARG A 90 -12.06 10.01 10.76
CA ARG A 90 -10.97 11.00 10.80
C ARG A 90 -11.16 12.12 9.77
N ILE A 91 -11.76 11.82 8.63
CA ILE A 91 -12.08 12.80 7.58
C ILE A 91 -13.21 13.70 8.07
N ALA A 92 -14.28 13.12 8.61
CA ALA A 92 -15.42 13.89 9.14
C ALA A 92 -15.01 14.79 10.33
N LYS A 93 -14.14 14.28 11.22
CA LYS A 93 -13.59 15.01 12.36
C LYS A 93 -12.80 16.23 11.90
N LYS A 94 -11.95 16.09 10.87
CA LYS A 94 -11.20 17.23 10.32
C LYS A 94 -12.08 18.23 9.59
N ALA A 95 -13.04 17.75 8.80
CA ALA A 95 -14.00 18.60 8.08
C ALA A 95 -14.74 19.54 9.04
N ARG A 96 -15.19 19.01 10.19
CA ARG A 96 -15.83 19.81 11.25
C ARG A 96 -14.91 20.85 11.89
N LEU A 97 -13.64 20.52 12.09
CA LEU A 97 -12.65 21.45 12.65
C LEU A 97 -12.29 22.58 11.68
N GLU A 98 -12.30 22.31 10.38
CA GLU A 98 -11.98 23.29 9.33
C GLU A 98 -13.21 24.00 8.76
N GLU A 99 -14.43 23.67 9.23
CA GLU A 99 -15.72 24.19 8.73
C GLU A 99 -15.89 24.03 7.20
N ILE A 100 -15.42 22.92 6.65
CA ILE A 100 -15.51 22.58 5.22
C ILE A 100 -16.17 21.21 5.00
N GLU A 101 -16.53 20.93 3.74
CA GLU A 101 -17.08 19.63 3.37
C GLU A 101 -16.02 18.51 3.42
N PRO A 102 -16.34 17.28 3.87
CA PRO A 102 -15.38 16.17 3.97
C PRO A 102 -14.63 15.87 2.67
N MET A 103 -15.31 15.97 1.53
CA MET A 103 -14.66 15.76 0.23
C MET A 103 -13.71 16.89 -0.17
N GLU A 104 -13.88 18.09 0.40
CA GLU A 104 -12.91 19.17 0.25
C GLU A 104 -11.62 18.87 1.04
N VAL A 105 -11.72 18.20 2.20
CA VAL A 105 -10.57 17.71 2.96
C VAL A 105 -9.78 16.68 2.15
N VAL A 106 -10.48 15.72 1.53
CA VAL A 106 -9.89 14.62 0.75
C VAL A 106 -9.13 15.12 -0.48
N GLN A 107 -9.64 16.17 -1.12
CA GLN A 107 -9.12 16.69 -2.38
C GLN A 107 -7.89 17.61 -2.21
N ARG A 108 -7.71 18.21 -1.03
CA ARG A 108 -6.59 19.10 -0.70
C ARG A 108 -5.29 18.32 -0.50
#